data_AF-A0A812GRR8-F1
#
_entry.id   AF-A0A812GRR8-F1
#
_cell.length_a   1.000
_cell.length_b   1.000
_cell.length_c   1.000
_cell.angle_alpha   90.00
_cell.angle_beta   90.00
_cell.angle_gamma   90.00
#
_symmetry.space_group_name_H-M   'P 1'
#
loop_
_entity.id
_entity.type
_entity.pdbx_description
1 polymer ?
#
loop_
_entity_poly.entity_id
_entity_poly.type
_entity_poly.pdbx_seq_one_letter_code
_entity_poly.pdbx_strand_id
1 'polypeptide(L)'
;MHFEAFVRPQADLRIEADNLDIFNDNFPYRRTGRGHRVVFPEVLRPYVTKELLVESLEEGVPLQAVLGQAQRAKRDGTMTPGALLNVPLDQLRDEVGGLCMDVFLKMLFKDNFIHADLHPGNIHFHRRRVGTESGPLQAELVIFDAGLAVQMSVQDRRNFIDVFYALTTNDGKRAAQLMVERTPGDRSLVRDEAHFVAEVGRLVSQVCGMGFALGKVRLGECFGQLLSLACEHRVKLETSFVTVATSIIVLEGVGRQLSPIVDLAAAARPMLAEAVSNRWNG
;
A
#
# COMPACT_ATOMS: atom_id res chain seq x y z
N MET A 1 -12.24 20.23 10.27
CA MET A 1 -10.87 20.61 9.85
C MET A 1 -10.20 19.58 8.94
N HIS A 2 -10.41 18.26 9.09
CA HIS A 2 -9.74 17.26 8.23
C HIS A 2 -10.29 17.13 6.79
N PHE A 3 -11.55 17.49 6.52
CA PHE A 3 -12.15 17.37 5.18
C PHE A 3 -11.57 18.38 4.18
N GLU A 4 -11.24 19.60 4.64
CA GLU A 4 -10.70 20.66 3.77
C GLU A 4 -9.26 20.36 3.30
N ALA A 5 -8.48 19.63 4.11
CA ALA A 5 -7.13 19.19 3.78
C ALA A 5 -7.08 18.04 2.74
N PHE A 6 -8.18 17.29 2.58
CA PHE A 6 -8.32 16.25 1.55
C PHE A 6 -8.86 16.80 0.22
N VAL A 7 -9.80 17.76 0.28
CA VAL A 7 -10.44 18.31 -0.93
C VAL A 7 -9.58 19.39 -1.61
N ARG A 8 -8.82 20.19 -0.86
CA ARG A 8 -7.98 21.25 -1.45
C ARG A 8 -6.86 20.75 -2.36
N PRO A 9 -6.11 19.67 -2.03
CA PRO A 9 -5.11 19.12 -2.95
C PRO A 9 -5.73 18.66 -4.28
N GLN A 10 -6.96 18.14 -4.25
CA GLN A 10 -7.70 17.73 -5.45
C GLN A 10 -8.24 18.91 -6.27
N ALA A 11 -8.13 20.16 -5.78
CA ALA A 11 -8.57 21.36 -6.51
C ALA A 11 -7.45 22.01 -7.36
N ASP A 12 -6.21 21.55 -7.23
CA ASP A 12 -5.07 22.03 -8.01
C ASP A 12 -4.37 20.86 -8.69
N LEU A 13 -4.73 20.61 -9.95
CA LEU A 13 -4.25 19.47 -10.74
C LEU A 13 -2.74 19.50 -11.02
N ARG A 14 -2.05 20.60 -10.69
CA ARG A 14 -0.59 20.65 -10.73
C ARG A 14 0.03 19.77 -9.64
N ILE A 15 -0.67 19.56 -8.53
CA ILE A 15 -0.20 18.68 -7.44
C ILE A 15 -0.19 17.23 -7.93
N GLU A 16 -1.25 16.79 -8.60
CA GLU A 16 -1.30 15.46 -9.21
C GLU A 16 -0.21 15.29 -10.27
N ALA A 17 -0.01 16.31 -11.13
CA ALA A 17 1.07 16.34 -12.09
C ALA A 17 2.47 16.17 -11.44
N ASP A 18 2.71 16.87 -10.33
CA ASP A 18 3.96 16.75 -9.57
C ASP A 18 4.13 15.36 -8.95
N ASN A 19 3.05 14.78 -8.43
CA ASN A 19 3.08 13.42 -7.88
C ASN A 19 3.35 12.38 -8.97
N LEU A 20 2.73 12.52 -10.15
CA LEU A 20 2.95 11.63 -11.31
C LEU A 20 4.40 11.66 -11.77
N ASP A 21 5.03 12.83 -11.82
CA ASP A 21 6.46 12.93 -12.17
C ASP A 21 7.34 12.18 -11.15
N ILE A 22 7.07 12.36 -9.85
CA ILE A 22 7.79 11.64 -8.79
C ILE A 22 7.60 10.12 -8.93
N PHE A 23 6.37 9.67 -9.19
CA PHE A 23 6.11 8.23 -9.41
C PHE A 23 6.82 7.70 -10.65
N ASN A 24 6.82 8.42 -11.77
CA ASN A 24 7.53 8.04 -13.00
C ASN A 24 9.07 8.03 -12.84
N ASP A 25 9.61 8.84 -11.94
CA ASP A 25 11.03 8.78 -11.55
C ASP A 25 11.33 7.59 -10.63
N ASN A 26 10.47 7.34 -9.64
CA ASN A 26 10.61 6.21 -8.73
C ASN A 26 10.40 4.86 -9.45
N PHE A 27 9.57 4.82 -10.49
CA PHE A 27 9.23 3.62 -11.27
C PHE A 27 9.59 3.81 -12.76
N PRO A 28 10.89 3.69 -13.11
CA PRO A 28 11.37 4.02 -14.44
C PRO A 28 11.05 2.96 -15.50
N TYR A 29 10.20 1.97 -15.20
CA TYR A 29 10.00 0.79 -16.03
C TYR A 29 9.56 1.12 -17.46
N ARG A 30 8.68 2.12 -17.63
CA ARG A 30 8.32 2.66 -18.95
C ARG A 30 9.54 3.08 -19.77
N ARG A 31 10.44 3.86 -19.17
CA ARG A 31 11.60 4.46 -19.84
C ARG A 31 12.74 3.48 -20.04
N THR A 32 12.94 2.56 -19.10
CA THR A 32 14.14 1.71 -19.05
C THR A 32 13.88 0.23 -19.32
N GLY A 33 12.62 -0.22 -19.30
CA GLY A 33 12.24 -1.64 -19.34
C GLY A 33 12.75 -2.45 -18.14
N ARG A 34 13.13 -1.78 -17.04
CA ARG A 34 13.76 -2.39 -15.85
C ARG A 34 13.04 -1.95 -14.58
N GLY A 35 13.09 -2.78 -13.54
CA GLY A 35 12.43 -2.53 -12.26
C GLY A 35 11.06 -3.23 -12.17
N HIS A 36 10.18 -2.69 -11.33
CA HIS A 36 8.84 -3.22 -11.14
C HIS A 36 7.99 -2.89 -12.38
N ARG A 37 7.22 -3.86 -12.88
CA ARG A 37 6.37 -3.72 -14.08
C ARG A 37 5.12 -2.88 -13.77
N VAL A 38 5.33 -1.61 -13.46
CA VAL A 38 4.28 -0.63 -13.20
C VAL A 38 4.58 0.64 -13.98
N VAL A 39 3.53 1.25 -14.49
CA VAL A 39 3.58 2.55 -15.15
C VAL A 39 2.55 3.48 -14.53
N PHE A 40 2.90 4.77 -14.54
CA PHE A 40 2.00 5.87 -14.22
C PHE A 40 1.86 6.71 -15.49
N PRO A 41 0.74 7.42 -15.70
CA PRO A 41 0.62 8.36 -16.82
C PRO A 41 1.78 9.37 -16.84
N GLU A 42 2.34 9.63 -18.03
CA GLU A 42 3.36 10.67 -18.23
C GLU A 42 2.68 12.02 -18.40
N VAL A 43 3.14 13.01 -17.64
CA VAL A 43 2.54 14.35 -17.63
C VAL A 43 3.05 15.17 -18.82
N LEU A 44 2.12 15.79 -19.56
CA LEU A 44 2.44 16.74 -20.61
C LEU A 44 2.53 18.17 -20.03
N ARG A 45 3.64 18.44 -19.34
CA ARG A 45 3.87 19.68 -18.55
C ARG A 45 3.49 21.01 -19.21
N PRO A 46 3.74 21.26 -20.51
CA PRO A 46 3.34 22.52 -21.15
C PRO A 46 1.84 22.82 -21.12
N TYR A 47 0.99 21.80 -20.89
CA TYR A 47 -0.47 21.92 -20.91
C TYR A 47 -1.12 21.78 -19.54
N VAL A 48 -0.34 21.66 -18.46
CA VAL A 48 -0.86 21.51 -17.10
C VAL A 48 -1.16 22.87 -16.50
N THR A 49 -2.37 23.02 -15.96
CA THR A 49 -2.79 24.19 -15.17
C THR A 49 -3.42 23.73 -13.86
N LYS A 50 -3.92 24.65 -13.03
CA LYS A 50 -4.67 24.28 -11.81
C LYS A 50 -5.92 23.45 -12.11
N GLU A 51 -6.53 23.65 -13.27
CA GLU A 51 -7.85 23.12 -13.63
C GLU A 51 -7.79 22.08 -14.76
N LEU A 52 -6.61 21.90 -15.38
CA LEU A 52 -6.41 20.96 -16.47
C LEU A 52 -5.12 20.16 -16.25
N LEU A 53 -5.25 18.84 -16.18
CA LEU A 53 -4.16 17.88 -16.29
C LEU A 53 -4.20 17.26 -17.70
N VAL A 54 -3.05 17.25 -18.38
CA VAL A 54 -2.88 16.52 -19.64
C VAL A 54 -1.78 15.50 -19.42
N GLU A 55 -2.09 14.24 -19.67
CA GLU A 55 -1.21 13.10 -19.44
C GLU A 55 -1.33 12.08 -20.58
N SER A 56 -0.44 11.10 -20.62
CA SER A 56 -0.48 10.03 -21.61
C SER A 56 -1.71 9.13 -21.42
N LEU A 57 -2.25 8.65 -22.54
CA LEU A 57 -3.31 7.65 -22.52
C LEU A 57 -2.71 6.29 -22.17
N GLU A 58 -3.25 5.66 -21.13
CA GLU A 58 -2.86 4.32 -20.71
C GLU A 58 -3.96 3.29 -20.98
N GLU A 59 -3.55 2.15 -21.52
CA GLU A 59 -4.46 1.02 -21.72
C GLU A 59 -4.40 0.07 -20.53
N GLY A 60 -5.57 -0.36 -20.06
CA GLY A 60 -5.63 -1.39 -19.03
C GLY A 60 -7.05 -1.73 -18.62
N VAL A 61 -7.23 -2.98 -18.19
CA VAL A 61 -8.46 -3.47 -17.59
C VAL A 61 -8.47 -3.09 -16.11
N PRO A 62 -9.53 -2.43 -15.60
CA PRO A 62 -9.63 -2.12 -14.18
C PRO A 62 -9.54 -3.38 -13.34
N LEU A 63 -8.73 -3.35 -12.28
CA LEU A 63 -8.55 -4.50 -11.40
C LEU A 63 -9.88 -4.92 -10.77
N GLN A 64 -10.73 -3.96 -10.44
CA GLN A 64 -12.09 -4.21 -9.94
C GLN A 64 -12.94 -5.07 -10.89
N ALA A 65 -12.78 -4.93 -12.22
CA ALA A 65 -13.50 -5.74 -13.19
C ALA A 65 -13.04 -7.20 -13.16
N VAL A 66 -11.73 -7.43 -13.04
CA VAL A 66 -11.14 -8.77 -12.89
C VAL A 66 -11.61 -9.43 -11.59
N LEU A 67 -11.61 -8.67 -10.49
CA LEU A 67 -12.10 -9.13 -9.19
C LEU A 67 -13.59 -9.50 -9.23
N GLY A 68 -14.42 -8.67 -9.86
CA GLY A 68 -15.86 -8.93 -10.02
C GLY A 68 -16.16 -10.18 -10.84
N GLN A 69 -15.38 -10.44 -11.92
CA GLN A 69 -15.52 -11.68 -12.68
C GLN A 69 -15.11 -12.91 -11.88
N ALA A 70 -13.99 -12.85 -11.15
CA ALA A 70 -13.53 -13.95 -10.32
C ALA A 70 -14.57 -14.33 -9.25
N GLN A 71 -15.24 -13.34 -8.65
CA GLN A 71 -16.32 -13.57 -7.68
C GLN A 71 -17.55 -14.23 -8.32
N ARG A 72 -17.96 -13.79 -9.50
CA ARG A 72 -19.10 -14.37 -10.24
C ARG A 72 -18.82 -15.81 -10.66
N ALA A 73 -17.66 -16.08 -11.24
CA ALA A 73 -17.21 -17.43 -11.64
C ALA A 73 -17.21 -18.40 -10.44
N LYS A 74 -16.75 -17.94 -9.27
CA LYS A 74 -16.77 -18.73 -8.04
C LYS A 74 -18.19 -19.03 -7.53
N ARG A 75 -19.12 -18.09 -7.70
CA ARG A 75 -20.53 -18.25 -7.30
C ARG A 75 -21.28 -19.19 -8.25
N ASP A 76 -21.03 -19.06 -9.54
CA ASP A 76 -21.81 -19.74 -10.58
C ASP A 76 -21.21 -21.12 -10.95
N GLY A 77 -20.12 -21.55 -10.29
CA GLY A 77 -19.49 -22.86 -10.47
C GLY A 77 -18.75 -23.04 -11.80
N THR A 78 -18.70 -22.00 -12.63
CA THR A 78 -18.03 -21.98 -13.92
C THR A 78 -16.58 -21.55 -13.73
N MET A 79 -15.68 -22.52 -13.47
CA MET A 79 -14.24 -22.29 -13.60
C MET A 79 -13.84 -22.23 -15.08
N THR A 80 -14.40 -21.30 -15.85
CA THR A 80 -13.85 -20.97 -17.17
C THR A 80 -12.70 -19.97 -17.00
N PRO A 81 -11.52 -20.22 -17.63
CA PRO A 81 -10.38 -19.29 -17.60
C PRO A 81 -10.80 -17.89 -18.04
N GLY A 82 -10.23 -16.87 -17.41
CA GLY A 82 -10.66 -15.48 -17.53
C GLY A 82 -10.78 -15.02 -18.99
N ALA A 83 -12.01 -14.84 -19.44
CA ALA A 83 -12.34 -14.38 -20.79
C ALA A 83 -11.73 -13.01 -21.14
N LEU A 84 -11.35 -12.21 -20.14
CA LEU A 84 -10.73 -10.89 -20.35
C LEU A 84 -9.30 -10.97 -20.92
N LEU A 85 -8.55 -12.05 -20.66
CA LEU A 85 -7.09 -12.07 -20.91
C LEU A 85 -6.53 -13.41 -21.41
N ASN A 86 -7.38 -14.44 -21.59
CA ASN A 86 -6.98 -15.79 -22.01
C ASN A 86 -5.93 -16.44 -21.09
N VAL A 87 -6.05 -16.25 -19.77
CA VAL A 87 -5.20 -16.87 -18.74
C VAL A 87 -6.08 -17.49 -17.66
N PRO A 88 -5.67 -18.63 -17.06
CA PRO A 88 -6.25 -19.11 -15.82
C PRO A 88 -6.31 -17.99 -14.76
N LEU A 89 -7.49 -17.78 -14.17
CA LEU A 89 -7.73 -16.66 -13.24
C LEU A 89 -6.85 -16.75 -11.99
N ASP A 90 -6.53 -17.95 -11.53
CA ASP A 90 -5.63 -18.21 -10.41
C ASP A 90 -4.20 -17.70 -10.68
N GLN A 91 -3.62 -18.04 -11.83
CA GLN A 91 -2.27 -17.59 -12.20
C GLN A 91 -2.19 -16.07 -12.33
N LEU A 92 -3.20 -15.47 -12.97
CA LEU A 92 -3.30 -14.02 -13.11
C LEU A 92 -3.41 -13.33 -11.74
N ARG A 93 -4.19 -13.91 -10.83
CA ARG A 93 -4.41 -13.37 -9.49
C ARG A 93 -3.14 -13.38 -8.64
N ASP A 94 -2.34 -14.44 -8.72
CA ASP A 94 -1.06 -14.53 -8.01
C ASP A 94 -0.03 -13.55 -8.58
N GLU A 95 0.08 -13.47 -9.91
CA GLU A 95 1.00 -12.54 -10.58
C GLU A 95 0.67 -11.08 -10.27
N VAL A 96 -0.60 -10.69 -10.40
CA VAL A 96 -1.06 -9.30 -10.14
C VAL A 96 -1.00 -8.97 -8.65
N GLY A 97 -1.41 -9.90 -7.78
CA GLY A 97 -1.35 -9.71 -6.34
C GLY A 97 0.07 -9.49 -5.83
N GLY A 98 1.03 -10.32 -6.29
CA GLY A 98 2.44 -10.16 -5.97
C GLY A 98 3.02 -8.83 -6.47
N LEU A 99 2.73 -8.47 -7.73
CA LEU A 99 3.22 -7.23 -8.32
C LEU A 99 2.66 -5.97 -7.63
N CYS A 100 1.36 -5.96 -7.29
CA CYS A 100 0.75 -4.87 -6.51
C CYS A 100 1.43 -4.72 -5.15
N MET A 101 1.72 -5.85 -4.49
CA MET A 101 2.39 -5.86 -3.19
C MET A 101 3.81 -5.29 -3.27
N ASP A 102 4.61 -5.75 -4.23
CA ASP A 102 5.99 -5.29 -4.40
C ASP A 102 6.05 -3.78 -4.70
N VAL A 103 5.18 -3.30 -5.58
CA VAL A 103 5.05 -1.88 -5.92
C VAL A 103 4.70 -1.05 -4.70
N PHE A 104 3.71 -1.49 -3.90
CA PHE A 104 3.31 -0.80 -2.68
C PHE A 104 4.42 -0.79 -1.61
N LEU A 105 5.06 -1.93 -1.36
CA LEU A 105 6.14 -2.02 -0.38
C LEU A 105 7.34 -1.15 -0.78
N LYS A 106 7.64 -1.05 -2.08
CA LYS A 106 8.66 -0.12 -2.58
C LYS A 106 8.27 1.34 -2.30
N MET A 107 7.04 1.76 -2.64
CA MET A 107 6.54 3.11 -2.33
C MET A 107 6.71 3.44 -0.84
N LEU A 108 6.35 2.49 0.02
CA LEU A 108 6.37 2.64 1.46
C LEU A 108 7.80 2.67 2.05
N PHE A 109 8.59 1.62 1.82
CA PHE A 109 9.86 1.44 2.52
C PHE A 109 11.05 2.04 1.79
N LYS A 110 11.04 2.02 0.45
CA LYS A 110 12.18 2.47 -0.35
C LYS A 110 12.06 3.94 -0.73
N ASP A 111 10.94 4.32 -1.32
CA ASP A 111 10.77 5.65 -1.88
C ASP A 111 10.31 6.68 -0.83
N ASN A 112 9.63 6.22 0.22
CA ASN A 112 8.94 7.09 1.19
C ASN A 112 7.99 8.07 0.49
N PHE A 113 7.34 7.62 -0.58
CA PHE A 113 6.38 8.38 -1.35
C PHE A 113 5.23 7.45 -1.69
N ILE A 114 4.15 7.56 -0.93
CA ILE A 114 3.06 6.58 -0.88
C ILE A 114 1.85 7.14 -1.60
N HIS A 115 1.29 6.35 -2.51
CA HIS A 115 -0.02 6.61 -3.10
C HIS A 115 -1.11 6.43 -2.03
N ALA A 116 -1.69 7.52 -1.55
CA ALA A 116 -2.55 7.50 -0.37
C ALA A 116 -3.95 6.96 -0.66
N ASP A 117 -4.39 6.95 -1.92
CA ASP A 117 -5.69 6.43 -2.35
C ASP A 117 -5.58 5.28 -3.37
N LEU A 118 -4.71 4.31 -3.08
CA LEU A 118 -4.44 3.18 -3.98
C LEU A 118 -5.52 2.08 -3.85
N HIS A 119 -6.75 2.37 -4.26
CA HIS A 119 -7.87 1.41 -4.28
C HIS A 119 -7.99 0.68 -5.63
N PRO A 120 -8.71 -0.46 -5.74
CA PRO A 120 -8.83 -1.24 -6.99
C PRO A 120 -9.38 -0.50 -8.21
N GLY A 121 -9.96 0.68 -8.04
CA GLY A 121 -10.46 1.51 -9.14
C GLY A 121 -9.36 2.31 -9.82
N ASN A 122 -8.30 2.65 -9.07
CA ASN A 122 -7.12 3.36 -9.57
C ASN A 122 -6.03 2.40 -10.08
N ILE A 123 -6.21 1.09 -9.88
CA ILE A 123 -5.28 0.07 -10.37
C ILE A 123 -5.88 -0.59 -11.60
N HIS A 124 -5.18 -0.46 -12.70
CA HIS A 124 -5.45 -1.14 -13.94
C HIS A 124 -4.34 -2.14 -14.25
N PHE A 125 -4.67 -3.06 -15.14
CA PHE A 125 -3.79 -4.14 -15.52
C PHE A 125 -3.83 -4.36 -17.01
N HIS A 126 -2.68 -4.64 -17.61
CA HIS A 126 -2.62 -5.20 -18.95
C HIS A 126 -1.50 -6.23 -19.06
N ARG A 127 -1.50 -7.02 -20.14
CA ARG A 127 -0.42 -7.94 -20.44
C ARG A 127 0.37 -7.44 -21.62
N ARG A 128 1.66 -7.21 -21.41
CA ARG A 128 2.60 -6.84 -22.47
C ARG A 128 3.57 -7.98 -22.72
N ARG A 129 3.97 -8.18 -23.98
CA ARG A 129 5.08 -9.08 -24.29
C ARG A 129 6.37 -8.41 -23.86
N VAL A 130 7.18 -9.15 -23.11
CA VAL A 130 8.48 -8.65 -22.66
C VAL A 130 9.57 -9.14 -23.59
N GLY A 131 10.39 -8.21 -24.10
CA GLY A 131 11.49 -8.50 -25.01
C GLY A 131 11.04 -8.54 -26.48
N THR A 132 10.95 -9.73 -27.06
CA THR A 132 10.61 -9.92 -28.48
C THR A 132 9.10 -10.08 -28.70
N GLU A 133 8.64 -9.98 -29.96
CA GLU A 133 7.23 -10.26 -30.33
C GLU A 133 6.79 -11.69 -30.00
N SER A 134 7.75 -12.59 -29.77
CA SER A 134 7.52 -13.98 -29.34
C SER A 134 7.65 -14.16 -27.82
N GLY A 135 7.99 -13.11 -27.08
CA GLY A 135 8.24 -13.16 -25.65
C GLY A 135 6.99 -13.48 -24.83
N PRO A 136 7.15 -13.94 -23.57
CA PRO A 136 6.03 -14.24 -22.70
C PRO A 136 5.22 -12.97 -22.40
N LEU A 137 3.90 -13.12 -22.34
CA LEU A 137 3.00 -12.08 -21.84
C LEU A 137 3.15 -12.00 -20.33
N GLN A 138 3.54 -10.84 -19.82
CA GLN A 138 3.65 -10.60 -18.38
C GLN A 138 2.66 -9.51 -17.96
N ALA A 139 2.25 -9.60 -16.70
CA ALA A 139 1.51 -8.56 -16.01
C ALA A 139 2.28 -7.23 -16.00
N GLU A 140 1.61 -6.16 -16.41
CA GLU A 140 2.04 -4.78 -16.21
C GLU A 140 0.88 -4.04 -15.52
N LEU A 141 1.20 -3.36 -14.43
CA LEU A 141 0.25 -2.51 -13.71
C LEU A 141 0.26 -1.11 -14.30
N VAL A 142 -0.91 -0.51 -14.35
CA VAL A 142 -1.09 0.93 -14.60
C VAL A 142 -1.77 1.50 -13.36
N ILE A 143 -1.17 2.52 -12.75
CA ILE A 143 -1.75 3.20 -11.60
C ILE A 143 -2.15 4.61 -12.02
N PHE A 144 -3.43 4.94 -11.82
CA PHE A 144 -4.03 6.24 -12.10
C PHE A 144 -4.31 7.01 -10.81
N ASP A 145 -4.70 8.28 -10.96
CA ASP A 145 -5.14 9.16 -9.86
C ASP A 145 -4.10 9.30 -8.75
N ALA A 146 -3.01 9.99 -9.08
CA ALA A 146 -1.96 10.31 -8.12
C ALA A 146 -2.27 11.62 -7.37
N GLY A 147 -3.53 12.06 -7.31
CA GLY A 147 -3.92 13.32 -6.67
C GLY A 147 -3.62 13.35 -5.17
N LEU A 148 -3.59 12.16 -4.54
CA LEU A 148 -3.27 12.00 -3.13
C LEU A 148 -2.00 11.14 -2.96
N ALA A 149 -0.90 11.81 -2.60
CA ALA A 149 0.34 11.16 -2.19
C ALA A 149 0.80 11.67 -0.82
N VAL A 150 1.46 10.80 -0.05
CA VAL A 150 2.01 11.14 1.27
C VAL A 150 3.50 10.81 1.30
N GLN A 151 4.27 11.76 1.80
CA GLN A 151 5.68 11.59 2.14
C GLN A 151 5.86 11.81 3.63
N MET A 152 6.49 10.85 4.33
CA MET A 152 6.75 11.01 5.75
C MET A 152 8.00 11.88 5.95
N SER A 153 8.01 12.69 7.01
CA SER A 153 9.25 13.36 7.43
C SER A 153 10.31 12.32 7.81
N VAL A 154 11.59 12.73 7.89
CA VAL A 154 12.66 11.81 8.30
C VAL A 154 12.38 11.19 9.68
N GLN A 155 11.84 11.99 10.61
CA GLN A 155 11.49 11.52 11.94
C GLN A 155 10.31 10.56 11.90
N ASP A 156 9.25 10.89 11.16
CA ASP A 156 8.06 10.05 11.06
C ASP A 156 8.36 8.72 10.37
N ARG A 157 9.20 8.74 9.34
CA ARG A 157 9.66 7.53 8.64
C ARG A 157 10.44 6.63 9.59
N ARG A 158 11.39 7.19 10.37
CA ARG A 158 12.12 6.43 11.40
C ARG A 158 11.15 5.86 12.45
N ASN A 159 10.18 6.68 12.87
CA ASN A 159 9.20 6.29 13.86
C ASN A 159 8.35 5.10 13.39
N PHE A 160 7.89 5.19 12.15
CA PHE A 160 7.13 4.16 11.46
C PHE A 160 7.91 2.87 11.29
N ILE A 161 9.16 2.94 10.78
CA ILE A 161 10.01 1.77 10.56
C ILE A 161 10.23 1.01 11.87
N ASP A 162 10.48 1.69 12.98
CA ASP A 162 10.70 1.03 14.27
C ASP A 162 9.45 0.30 14.78
N VAL A 163 8.28 0.94 14.66
CA VAL A 163 7.00 0.32 15.03
C VAL A 163 6.74 -0.89 14.13
N PHE A 164 6.90 -0.73 12.82
CA PHE A 164 6.66 -1.78 11.85
C PHE A 164 7.64 -2.95 12.03
N TYR A 165 8.92 -2.66 12.30
CA TYR A 165 9.92 -3.67 12.61
C TYR A 165 9.51 -4.50 13.83
N ALA A 166 9.15 -3.84 14.93
CA ALA A 166 8.68 -4.51 16.14
C ALA A 166 7.46 -5.40 15.88
N LEU A 167 6.50 -4.95 15.05
CA LEU A 167 5.36 -5.77 14.63
C LEU A 167 5.79 -7.02 13.86
N THR A 168 6.69 -6.88 12.87
CA THR A 168 7.15 -8.01 12.03
C THR A 168 8.02 -9.03 12.78
N THR A 169 8.65 -8.62 13.88
CA THR A 169 9.41 -9.50 14.79
C THR A 169 8.57 -10.04 15.94
N ASN A 170 7.24 -9.89 15.89
CA ASN A 170 6.29 -10.32 16.92
C ASN A 170 6.56 -9.70 18.32
N ASP A 171 7.10 -8.48 18.35
CA ASP A 171 7.30 -7.69 19.57
C ASP A 171 6.24 -6.59 19.69
N GLY A 172 4.98 -7.02 19.88
CA GLY A 172 3.85 -6.10 20.00
C GLY A 172 3.95 -5.16 21.21
N LYS A 173 4.61 -5.61 22.28
CA LYS A 173 4.86 -4.77 23.47
C LYS A 173 5.79 -3.61 23.11
N ARG A 174 6.89 -3.88 22.40
CA ARG A 174 7.79 -2.82 21.94
C ARG A 174 7.09 -1.87 20.97
N ALA A 175 6.29 -2.40 20.03
CA ALA A 175 5.50 -1.56 19.13
C ALA A 175 4.59 -0.59 19.91
N ALA A 176 3.89 -1.07 20.94
CA ALA A 176 3.04 -0.23 21.77
C ALA A 176 3.81 0.82 22.58
N GLN A 177 4.95 0.44 23.17
CA GLN A 177 5.83 1.37 23.87
C GLN A 177 6.30 2.49 22.93
N LEU A 178 6.72 2.16 21.71
CA LEU A 178 7.13 3.14 20.71
C LEU A 178 5.99 4.11 20.35
N MET A 179 4.75 3.63 20.24
CA MET A 179 3.57 4.50 20.01
C MET A 179 3.34 5.48 21.16
N VAL A 180 3.54 5.05 22.42
CA VAL A 180 3.39 5.93 23.59
C VAL A 180 4.57 6.89 23.74
N GLU A 181 5.80 6.42 23.52
CA GLU A 181 7.04 7.23 23.49
C GLU A 181 6.95 8.37 22.46
N ARG A 182 6.25 8.13 21.35
CA ARG A 182 6.21 9.03 20.19
C ARG A 182 4.83 9.66 19.96
N THR A 183 3.96 9.56 20.96
CA THR A 183 2.65 10.21 20.95
C THR A 183 2.84 11.73 20.77
N PRO A 184 2.22 12.35 19.76
CA PRO A 184 2.37 13.78 19.55
C PRO A 184 1.74 14.61 20.68
N GLY A 185 2.44 15.64 21.12
CA GLY A 185 1.98 16.55 22.19
C GLY A 185 2.35 16.07 23.59
N ASP A 186 1.49 16.39 24.57
CA ASP A 186 1.78 16.12 25.98
C ASP A 186 1.53 14.65 26.35
N ARG A 187 2.62 13.91 26.56
CA ARG A 187 2.60 12.50 26.98
C ARG A 187 1.92 12.29 28.33
N SER A 188 1.86 13.30 29.21
CA SER A 188 1.17 13.18 30.51
C SER A 188 -0.34 12.92 30.37
N LEU A 189 -0.90 13.16 29.18
CA LEU A 189 -2.30 12.91 28.86
C LEU A 189 -2.60 11.43 28.57
N VAL A 190 -1.57 10.62 28.32
CA VAL A 190 -1.71 9.17 28.09
C VAL A 190 -2.20 8.52 29.38
N ARG A 191 -3.23 7.69 29.27
CA ARG A 191 -3.87 7.00 30.40
C ARG A 191 -3.50 5.53 30.39
N ASP A 192 -3.10 5.02 31.55
CA ASP A 192 -2.84 3.60 31.77
C ASP A 192 -1.98 2.97 30.65
N GLU A 193 -0.76 3.51 30.51
CA GLU A 193 0.23 3.06 29.52
C GLU A 193 0.51 1.56 29.64
N ALA A 194 0.54 1.02 30.87
CA ALA A 194 0.80 -0.39 31.12
C ALA A 194 -0.31 -1.27 30.51
N HIS A 195 -1.57 -0.89 30.68
CA HIS A 195 -2.69 -1.60 30.08
C HIS A 195 -2.67 -1.49 28.56
N PHE A 196 -2.45 -0.29 28.00
CA PHE A 196 -2.32 -0.11 26.55
C PHE A 196 -1.25 -1.03 25.93
N VAL A 197 -0.05 -1.07 26.54
CA VAL A 197 1.05 -1.93 26.08
C VAL A 197 0.69 -3.41 26.17
N ALA A 198 -0.03 -3.83 27.21
CA ALA A 198 -0.47 -5.21 27.35
C ALA A 198 -1.49 -5.62 26.28
N GLU A 199 -2.51 -4.78 26.02
CA GLU A 199 -3.56 -5.05 25.03
C GLU A 199 -3.01 -5.08 23.61
N VAL A 200 -2.22 -4.08 23.22
CA VAL A 200 -1.57 -4.07 21.89
C VAL A 200 -0.64 -5.27 21.74
N GLY A 201 0.11 -5.64 22.79
CA GLY A 201 0.93 -6.86 22.78
C GLY A 201 0.13 -8.14 22.51
N ARG A 202 -1.06 -8.28 23.11
CA ARG A 202 -1.95 -9.43 22.86
C ARG A 202 -2.52 -9.41 21.45
N LEU A 203 -2.96 -8.24 20.97
CA LEU A 203 -3.47 -8.07 19.61
C LEU A 203 -2.45 -8.52 18.56
N VAL A 204 -1.20 -8.08 18.70
CA VAL A 204 -0.11 -8.48 17.79
C VAL A 204 0.18 -9.98 17.89
N SER A 205 0.25 -10.53 19.11
CA SER A 205 0.49 -11.96 19.30
C SER A 205 -0.59 -12.82 18.65
N GLN A 206 -1.85 -12.40 18.73
CA GLN A 206 -2.98 -13.07 18.09
C GLN A 206 -2.86 -13.07 16.56
N VAL A 207 -2.48 -11.93 15.98
CA VAL A 207 -2.28 -11.80 14.53
C VAL A 207 -1.10 -12.65 14.06
N CYS A 208 0.05 -12.58 14.73
CA CYS A 208 1.23 -13.35 14.40
C CYS A 208 1.01 -14.87 14.55
N GLY A 209 0.26 -15.29 15.57
CA GLY A 209 -0.05 -16.71 15.82
C GLY A 209 -0.95 -17.34 14.75
N MET A 210 -1.68 -16.54 13.98
CA MET A 210 -2.52 -17.00 12.86
C MET A 210 -1.76 -17.11 11.52
N GLY A 211 -0.52 -16.61 11.48
CA GLY A 211 0.25 -16.37 10.25
C GLY A 211 -0.32 -15.18 9.48
N PHE A 212 0.53 -14.24 9.07
CA PHE A 212 0.15 -13.07 8.25
C PHE A 212 -0.24 -13.44 6.80
N ALA A 213 -0.76 -14.65 6.57
CA ALA A 213 -1.39 -15.00 5.31
C ALA A 213 -2.63 -14.13 5.13
N LEU A 214 -2.62 -13.26 4.11
CA LEU A 214 -3.67 -12.28 3.79
C LEU A 214 -5.10 -12.88 3.68
N GLY A 215 -5.21 -14.22 3.60
CA GLY A 215 -6.47 -14.94 3.63
C GLY A 215 -7.12 -15.18 5.01
N LYS A 216 -6.39 -15.19 6.13
CA LYS A 216 -6.94 -15.60 7.45
C LYS A 216 -7.06 -14.50 8.50
N VAL A 217 -6.16 -13.52 8.49
CA VAL A 217 -6.21 -12.39 9.43
C VAL A 217 -6.96 -11.23 8.76
N ARG A 218 -7.90 -10.60 9.48
CA ARG A 218 -8.58 -9.37 9.05
C ARG A 218 -7.82 -8.16 9.60
N LEU A 219 -6.79 -7.70 8.88
CA LEU A 219 -5.93 -6.59 9.31
C LEU A 219 -6.73 -5.31 9.59
N GLY A 220 -7.81 -5.08 8.82
CA GLY A 220 -8.74 -3.97 9.07
C GLY A 220 -9.39 -4.01 10.45
N GLU A 221 -9.78 -5.19 10.94
CA GLU A 221 -10.34 -5.35 12.29
C GLU A 221 -9.28 -5.12 13.36
N CYS A 222 -8.09 -5.67 13.18
CA CYS A 222 -6.98 -5.48 14.11
C CYS A 222 -6.58 -3.99 14.19
N PHE A 223 -6.53 -3.30 13.06
CA PHE A 223 -6.26 -1.86 13.04
C PHE A 223 -7.39 -1.06 13.70
N GLY A 224 -8.66 -1.42 13.48
CA GLY A 224 -9.79 -0.81 14.19
C GLY A 224 -9.71 -0.99 15.71
N GLN A 225 -9.29 -2.17 16.17
CA GLN A 225 -9.04 -2.44 17.59
C GLN A 225 -7.87 -1.60 18.13
N LEU A 226 -6.77 -1.51 17.38
CA LEU A 226 -5.63 -0.65 17.74
C LEU A 226 -6.05 0.82 17.86
N LEU A 227 -6.82 1.36 16.91
CA LEU A 227 -7.33 2.73 16.97
C LEU A 227 -8.25 2.94 18.18
N SER A 228 -9.09 1.96 18.49
CA SER A 228 -9.97 2.02 19.67
C SER A 228 -9.17 2.08 20.97
N LEU A 229 -8.16 1.21 21.11
CA LEU A 229 -7.23 1.23 22.25
C LEU A 229 -6.48 2.57 22.34
N ALA A 230 -5.99 3.08 21.21
CA ALA A 230 -5.27 4.35 21.17
C ALA A 230 -6.17 5.51 21.62
N CYS A 231 -7.42 5.55 21.15
CA CYS A 231 -8.42 6.52 21.59
C CYS A 231 -8.75 6.41 23.08
N GLU A 232 -9.00 5.20 23.58
CA GLU A 232 -9.33 4.93 24.99
C GLU A 232 -8.21 5.40 25.93
N HIS A 233 -6.97 5.06 25.58
CA HIS A 233 -5.77 5.38 26.36
C HIS A 233 -5.17 6.76 26.03
N ARG A 234 -5.80 7.54 25.12
CA ARG A 234 -5.33 8.86 24.66
C ARG A 234 -3.93 8.87 24.05
N VAL A 235 -3.53 7.75 23.47
CA VAL A 235 -2.31 7.62 22.66
C VAL A 235 -2.63 8.22 21.29
N LYS A 236 -2.02 9.36 20.96
CA LYS A 236 -2.20 9.96 19.63
C LYS A 236 -1.25 9.29 18.66
N LEU A 237 -1.79 8.85 17.53
CA LEU A 237 -1.01 8.33 16.41
C LEU A 237 -0.76 9.46 15.40
N GLU A 238 0.41 9.46 14.79
CA GLU A 238 0.73 10.39 13.72
C GLU A 238 -0.20 10.20 12.51
N THR A 239 -0.57 11.31 11.85
CA THR A 239 -1.50 11.24 10.71
C THR A 239 -0.93 10.37 9.59
N SER A 240 0.37 10.48 9.34
CA SER A 240 1.09 9.69 8.36
C SER A 240 1.04 8.18 8.65
N PHE A 241 1.05 7.78 9.93
CA PHE A 241 0.89 6.38 10.33
C PHE A 241 -0.52 5.87 9.99
N VAL A 242 -1.55 6.66 10.30
CA VAL A 242 -2.94 6.30 9.99
C VAL A 242 -3.16 6.17 8.49
N THR A 243 -2.63 7.10 7.68
CA THR A 243 -2.75 7.02 6.22
C THR A 243 -2.09 5.76 5.67
N VAL A 244 -0.85 5.47 6.06
CA VAL A 244 -0.13 4.28 5.61
C VAL A 244 -0.86 3.00 6.03
N ALA A 245 -1.33 2.93 7.28
CA ALA A 245 -2.07 1.77 7.76
C ALA A 245 -3.39 1.57 7.01
N THR A 246 -4.12 2.65 6.68
CA THR A 246 -5.30 2.59 5.82
C THR A 246 -4.94 2.06 4.43
N SER A 247 -3.86 2.52 3.81
CA SER A 247 -3.42 2.02 2.50
C SER A 247 -3.07 0.52 2.55
N ILE A 248 -2.43 0.05 3.63
CA ILE A 248 -2.16 -1.37 3.86
C ILE A 248 -3.46 -2.18 3.96
N ILE A 249 -4.49 -1.66 4.65
CA ILE A 249 -5.79 -2.34 4.79
C ILE A 249 -6.52 -2.42 3.46
N VAL A 250 -6.51 -1.33 2.67
CA VAL A 250 -7.09 -1.32 1.32
C VAL A 250 -6.37 -2.37 0.46
N LEU A 251 -5.03 -2.36 0.46
CA LEU A 251 -4.24 -3.34 -0.28
C LEU A 251 -4.47 -4.77 0.22
N GLU A 252 -4.66 -4.99 1.52
CA GLU A 252 -5.03 -6.30 2.06
C GLU A 252 -6.39 -6.77 1.52
N GLY A 253 -7.36 -5.87 1.47
CA GLY A 253 -8.67 -6.12 0.86
C GLY A 253 -8.57 -6.51 -0.61
N VAL A 254 -7.64 -5.88 -1.36
CA VAL A 254 -7.32 -6.24 -2.74
C VAL A 254 -6.62 -7.60 -2.81
N GLY A 255 -5.59 -7.80 -1.99
CA GLY A 255 -4.77 -9.01 -1.91
C GLY A 255 -5.61 -10.24 -1.58
N ARG A 256 -6.52 -10.17 -0.61
CA ARG A 256 -7.43 -11.27 -0.28
C ARG A 256 -8.31 -11.68 -1.48
N GLN A 257 -8.71 -10.71 -2.30
CA GLN A 257 -9.52 -10.97 -3.48
C GLN A 257 -8.68 -11.46 -4.67
N LEU A 258 -7.42 -11.03 -4.77
CA LEU A 258 -6.46 -11.51 -5.76
C LEU A 258 -5.77 -12.79 -5.27
N SER A 259 -4.73 -12.71 -4.45
CA SER A 259 -4.04 -13.87 -3.92
C SER A 259 -4.08 -13.91 -2.38
N PRO A 260 -4.87 -14.83 -1.77
CA PRO A 260 -4.93 -14.96 -0.31
C PRO A 260 -3.65 -15.52 0.33
N ILE A 261 -2.63 -15.84 -0.48
CA ILE A 261 -1.40 -16.53 -0.07
C ILE A 261 -0.25 -15.56 0.19
N VAL A 262 -0.30 -14.34 -0.36
CA VAL A 262 0.78 -13.36 -0.14
C VAL A 262 0.82 -12.99 1.36
N ASP A 263 1.99 -13.04 1.97
CA ASP A 263 2.22 -12.64 3.36
C ASP A 263 2.92 -11.28 3.35
N LEU A 264 2.20 -10.23 3.73
CA LEU A 264 2.70 -8.86 3.76
C LEU A 264 3.92 -8.73 4.68
N ALA A 265 3.91 -9.39 5.83
CA ALA A 265 5.02 -9.31 6.77
C ALA A 265 6.26 -10.02 6.20
N ALA A 266 6.07 -11.17 5.55
CA ALA A 266 7.15 -11.88 4.87
C ALA A 266 7.73 -11.07 3.69
N ALA A 267 6.88 -10.44 2.88
CA ALA A 267 7.29 -9.60 1.76
C ALA A 267 8.00 -8.31 2.23
N ALA A 268 7.56 -7.73 3.35
CA ALA A 268 8.17 -6.53 3.91
C ALA A 268 9.52 -6.79 4.60
N ARG A 269 9.78 -7.98 5.14
CA ARG A 269 11.01 -8.33 5.87
C ARG A 269 12.32 -7.93 5.15
N PRO A 270 12.56 -8.29 3.87
CA PRO A 270 13.80 -7.91 3.19
C PRO A 270 13.94 -6.38 3.05
N MET A 271 12.85 -5.68 2.70
CA MET A 271 12.86 -4.22 2.54
C MET A 271 13.05 -3.49 3.88
N LEU A 272 12.47 -4.03 4.96
CA LEU A 272 12.68 -3.54 6.32
C LEU A 272 14.10 -3.76 6.79
N ALA A 273 14.70 -4.92 6.52
CA ALA A 273 16.08 -5.20 6.88
C ALA A 273 17.04 -4.21 6.19
N GLU A 274 16.81 -3.92 4.92
CA GLU A 274 17.54 -2.88 4.17
C GLU A 274 17.30 -1.48 4.76
N ALA A 275 16.04 -1.11 5.03
CA ALA A 275 15.70 0.19 5.61
C ALA A 275 16.30 0.40 7.01
N VAL A 276 16.34 -0.66 7.83
CA VAL A 276 16.99 -0.66 9.14
C VAL A 276 18.50 -0.60 8.97
N SER A 277 19.11 -1.34 8.04
CA SER A 277 20.57 -1.27 7.80
C SER A 277 21.02 0.14 7.37
N ASN A 278 20.28 0.76 6.45
CA ASN A 278 20.57 2.11 5.96
C ASN A 278 20.43 3.19 7.04
N ARG A 279 19.72 2.91 8.15
CA ARG A 279 19.66 3.78 9.34
C ARG A 279 20.98 3.83 10.11
N TRP A 280 21.73 2.72 10.16
CA TRP A 280 22.96 2.62 10.95
C TRP A 280 24.20 3.13 10.21
N ASN A 281 24.07 3.38 8.90
CA ASN A 281 25.15 3.81 8.02
C ASN A 281 25.02 5.29 7.57
N GLY A 282 24.08 6.06 8.13
CA GLY A 282 23.78 7.45 7.72
C GLY A 282 23.62 8.42 8.87
#